data_AF-A0A2M8Q7S9-F1
#
_entry.id   AF-A0A2M8Q7S9-F1
#
_cell.length_a   1.000
_cell.length_b   1.000
_cell.length_c   1.000
_cell.angle_alpha   90.00
_cell.angle_beta   90.00
_cell.angle_gamma   90.00
#
_symmetry.space_group_name_H-M   'P 1'
#
loop_
_entity.id
_entity.type
_entity.pdbx_description
1 polymer ?
#
loop_
_entity_poly.entity_id
_entity_poly.type
_entity_poly.pdbx_seq_one_letter_code
_entity_poly.pdbx_strand_id
1 'polypeptide(L)'
;TGFLRDALPHVIALLDEAAQMVIGLDEPLEQNAPRRFYFERLAALINAGVAPQEADRRARYRIFGSKPGAYGAGILPLIEAGNWQDVRDFALAYVNWGGYAYTRSEDGADAREDFRTALATVQVAAKNQDNREHDLFTYDDYLQYHGGMIAAIRALSGKPPLAYFGDS
;
A
#
# COMPACT_ATOMS: atom_id res chain seq x y z
N THR A 1 -4.35 -8.57 -1.89
CA THR A 1 -5.71 -8.53 -2.46
C THR A 1 -6.71 -8.91 -1.38
N GLY A 2 -8.02 -8.71 -1.60
CA GLY A 2 -9.06 -9.19 -0.66
C GLY A 2 -9.04 -10.72 -0.48
N PHE A 3 -8.74 -11.48 -1.54
CA PHE A 3 -8.59 -12.93 -1.47
C PHE A 3 -7.44 -13.35 -0.53
N LEU A 4 -6.28 -12.69 -0.60
CA LEU A 4 -5.15 -12.97 0.30
C LEU A 4 -5.54 -12.79 1.77
N ARG A 5 -6.30 -11.73 2.08
CA ARG A 5 -6.82 -11.48 3.44
C ARG A 5 -7.69 -12.63 3.92
N ASP A 6 -8.63 -13.07 3.10
CA ASP A 6 -9.61 -14.09 3.49
C ASP A 6 -8.98 -15.49 3.56
N ALA A 7 -8.08 -15.83 2.63
CA ALA A 7 -7.49 -17.16 2.52
C ALA A 7 -6.26 -17.35 3.42
N LEU A 8 -5.46 -16.30 3.65
CA LEU A 8 -4.16 -16.38 4.32
C LEU A 8 -3.99 -15.30 5.41
N PRO A 9 -4.93 -15.14 6.36
CA PRO A 9 -4.85 -14.10 7.40
C PRO A 9 -3.62 -14.24 8.31
N HIS A 10 -3.14 -15.47 8.51
CA HIS A 10 -1.94 -15.76 9.30
C HIS A 10 -0.65 -15.24 8.61
N VAL A 11 -0.62 -15.21 7.27
CA VAL A 11 0.52 -14.64 6.51
C VAL A 11 0.55 -13.12 6.68
N ILE A 12 -0.61 -12.46 6.68
CA ILE A 12 -0.70 -11.02 6.97
C ILE A 12 -0.18 -10.72 8.37
N ALA A 13 -0.62 -11.49 9.38
CA ALA A 13 -0.14 -11.32 10.76
C ALA A 13 1.37 -11.53 10.88
N LEU A 14 1.94 -12.53 10.17
CA LEU A 14 3.38 -12.78 10.14
C LEU A 14 4.16 -11.63 9.51
N LEU A 15 3.68 -11.07 8.40
CA LEU A 15 4.31 -9.93 7.74
C LEU A 15 4.26 -8.67 8.61
N ASP A 16 3.15 -8.44 9.32
CA ASP A 16 3.03 -7.32 10.26
C ASP A 16 4.01 -7.50 11.42
N GLU A 17 4.07 -8.69 12.03
CA GLU A 17 5.01 -8.99 13.11
C GLU A 17 6.46 -8.75 12.69
N ALA A 18 6.86 -9.22 11.51
CA ALA A 18 8.19 -8.97 10.96
C ALA A 18 8.46 -7.47 10.78
N ALA A 19 7.49 -6.71 10.25
CA ALA A 19 7.63 -5.26 10.10
C ALA A 19 7.76 -4.56 11.45
N GLN A 20 6.94 -4.91 12.45
CA GLN A 20 7.01 -4.33 13.80
C GLN A 20 8.34 -4.65 14.48
N MET A 21 8.83 -5.88 14.32
CA MET A 21 10.12 -6.31 14.85
C MET A 21 11.25 -5.45 14.30
N VAL A 22 11.34 -5.29 12.98
CA VAL A 22 12.39 -4.49 12.33
C VAL A 22 12.28 -3.01 12.70
N ILE A 23 11.08 -2.45 12.79
CA ILE A 23 10.87 -1.05 13.26
C ILE A 23 11.38 -0.88 14.70
N GLY A 24 11.20 -1.89 15.55
CA GLY A 24 11.55 -1.87 16.97
C GLY A 24 13.04 -2.02 17.29
N LEU A 25 13.87 -2.46 16.34
CA LEU A 25 15.30 -2.66 16.56
C LEU A 25 16.02 -1.36 16.90
N ASP A 26 17.00 -1.43 17.82
CA ASP A 26 17.85 -0.29 18.19
C ASP A 26 19.03 -0.16 17.21
N GLU A 27 18.73 0.28 16.00
CA GLU A 27 19.68 0.47 14.91
C GLU A 27 19.72 1.94 14.45
N PRO A 28 20.87 2.41 13.92
CA PRO A 28 20.95 3.72 13.28
C PRO A 28 19.93 3.88 12.14
N LEU A 29 19.30 5.06 12.04
CA LEU A 29 18.21 5.31 11.07
C LEU A 29 18.68 5.22 9.61
N GLU A 30 19.97 5.43 9.35
CA GLU A 30 20.60 5.29 8.04
C GLU A 30 20.70 3.83 7.59
N GLN A 31 20.68 2.89 8.54
CA GLN A 31 20.79 1.45 8.29
C GLN A 31 19.43 0.74 8.33
N ASN A 32 18.43 1.36 8.97
CA ASN A 32 17.09 0.81 9.12
C ASN A 32 16.02 1.78 8.57
N ALA A 33 15.75 1.67 7.27
CA ALA A 33 14.76 2.50 6.60
C ALA A 33 13.33 2.35 7.18
N PRO A 34 12.82 1.14 7.50
CA PRO A 34 11.51 0.99 8.15
C PRO A 34 11.37 1.80 9.45
N ARG A 35 12.40 1.78 10.31
CA ARG A 35 12.47 2.54 11.57
C ARG A 35 12.52 4.04 11.31
N ARG A 36 13.35 4.48 10.35
CA ARG A 36 13.41 5.90 9.94
C ARG A 36 12.03 6.41 9.50
N PHE A 37 11.37 5.73 8.58
CA PHE A 37 10.05 6.14 8.09
C PHE A 37 8.97 6.11 9.18
N TYR A 38 9.07 5.18 10.14
CA TYR A 38 8.20 5.19 11.31
C TYR A 38 8.36 6.48 12.13
N PHE A 39 9.59 6.89 12.47
CA PHE A 39 9.80 8.11 13.26
C PHE A 39 9.41 9.39 12.50
N GLU A 40 9.69 9.46 11.20
CA GLU A 40 9.26 10.57 10.35
C GLU A 40 7.73 10.69 10.34
N ARG A 41 7.02 9.56 10.19
CA ARG A 41 5.55 9.56 10.20
C ARG A 41 4.99 9.90 11.58
N LEU A 42 5.57 9.36 12.64
CA LEU A 42 5.18 9.64 14.03
C LEU A 42 5.29 11.14 14.33
N ALA A 43 6.43 11.75 14.00
CA ALA A 43 6.66 13.18 14.19
C ALA A 43 5.65 14.02 13.38
N ALA A 44 5.40 13.66 12.11
CA ALA A 44 4.42 14.35 11.28
C ALA A 44 2.99 14.28 11.86
N LEU A 45 2.59 13.12 12.38
CA LEU A 45 1.26 12.93 13.00
C LEU A 45 1.11 13.72 14.31
N ILE A 46 2.13 13.70 15.18
CA ILE A 46 2.14 14.49 16.42
C ILE A 46 2.07 15.98 16.12
N ASN A 47 2.86 16.47 15.14
CA ASN A 47 2.84 17.87 14.72
C ASN A 47 1.48 18.28 14.12
N ALA A 48 0.75 17.34 13.53
CA ALA A 48 -0.62 17.53 13.05
C ALA A 48 -1.68 17.44 14.16
N GLY A 49 -1.28 17.26 15.43
CA GLY A 49 -2.18 17.22 16.58
C GLY A 49 -2.83 15.87 16.84
N VAL A 50 -2.36 14.79 16.19
CA VAL A 50 -2.84 13.43 16.45
C VAL A 50 -2.36 12.98 17.83
N ALA A 51 -3.24 12.38 18.63
CA ALA A 51 -2.90 11.88 19.95
C ALA A 51 -1.72 10.89 19.90
N PRO A 52 -0.75 10.94 20.83
CA PRO A 52 0.49 10.16 20.71
C PRO A 52 0.30 8.65 20.50
N GLN A 53 -0.68 8.04 21.17
CA GLN A 53 -0.99 6.62 21.04
C GLN A 53 -1.53 6.28 19.64
N GLU A 54 -2.38 7.16 19.10
CA GLU A 54 -2.91 7.02 17.75
C GLU A 54 -1.84 7.27 16.68
N ALA A 55 -0.94 8.22 16.95
CA ALA A 55 0.17 8.54 16.06
C ALA A 55 1.17 7.38 15.97
N ASP A 56 1.52 6.75 17.09
CA ASP A 56 2.36 5.54 17.14
C ASP A 56 1.74 4.41 16.31
N ARG A 57 0.46 4.11 16.56
CA ARG A 57 -0.28 3.08 15.86
C ARG A 57 -0.29 3.30 14.35
N ARG A 58 -0.66 4.49 13.89
CA ARG A 58 -0.72 4.84 12.45
C ARG A 58 0.65 4.86 11.78
N ALA A 59 1.69 5.29 12.48
CA ALA A 59 3.06 5.34 11.94
C ALA A 59 3.62 3.94 11.63
N ARG A 60 3.04 2.88 12.20
CA ARG A 60 3.46 1.48 12.05
C ARG A 60 2.82 0.75 10.87
N TYR A 61 1.81 1.31 10.22
CA TYR A 61 1.12 0.61 9.12
C TYR A 61 2.03 0.35 7.92
N ARG A 62 2.09 -0.91 7.48
CA ARG A 62 2.85 -1.33 6.30
C ARG A 62 2.05 -2.22 5.34
N ILE A 63 0.97 -2.84 5.81
CA ILE A 63 0.14 -3.74 5.02
C ILE A 63 -1.20 -3.07 4.75
N PHE A 64 -1.54 -2.95 3.47
CA PHE A 64 -2.76 -2.30 3.00
C PHE A 64 -3.51 -3.22 2.04
N GLY A 65 -4.83 -3.10 2.01
CA GLY A 65 -5.66 -3.91 1.14
C GLY A 65 -7.06 -3.35 0.95
N SER A 66 -7.89 -4.13 0.25
CA SER A 66 -9.30 -3.81 0.02
C SER A 66 -10.04 -3.63 1.35
N LYS A 67 -11.11 -2.84 1.39
CA LYS A 67 -12.02 -2.77 2.56
C LYS A 67 -12.45 -4.19 3.01
N PRO A 68 -12.67 -4.46 4.32
CA PRO A 68 -13.28 -5.71 4.76
C PRO A 68 -14.56 -6.04 3.99
N GLY A 69 -14.65 -7.27 3.47
CA GLY A 69 -15.76 -7.73 2.63
C GLY A 69 -15.76 -7.24 1.18
N ALA A 70 -14.79 -6.41 0.77
CA ALA A 70 -14.61 -5.96 -0.61
C ALA A 70 -13.38 -6.59 -1.28
N TYR A 71 -13.38 -6.55 -2.61
CA TYR A 71 -12.34 -7.11 -3.48
C TYR A 71 -11.98 -6.11 -4.60
N GLY A 72 -10.81 -6.29 -5.21
CA GLY A 72 -10.32 -5.44 -6.30
C GLY A 72 -9.60 -4.17 -5.84
N ALA A 73 -9.15 -3.39 -6.82
CA ALA A 73 -8.39 -2.14 -6.64
C ALA A 73 -9.14 -0.89 -7.12
N GLY A 74 -10.36 -1.05 -7.68
CA GLY A 74 -11.18 0.05 -8.20
C GLY A 74 -10.71 0.66 -9.52
N ILE A 75 -9.64 0.12 -10.12
CA ILE A 75 -9.03 0.65 -11.35
C ILE A 75 -9.80 0.23 -12.59
N LEU A 76 -10.12 -1.06 -12.74
CA LEU A 76 -10.83 -1.54 -13.93
C LEU A 76 -12.21 -0.88 -14.09
N PRO A 77 -13.07 -0.80 -13.06
CA PRO A 77 -14.35 -0.10 -13.17
C PRO A 77 -14.22 1.38 -13.54
N LEU A 78 -13.16 2.05 -13.07
CA LEU A 78 -12.87 3.44 -13.43
C LEU A 78 -12.55 3.57 -14.93
N ILE A 79 -11.72 2.67 -15.47
CA ILE A 79 -11.36 2.62 -16.89
C ILE A 79 -12.61 2.36 -17.74
N GLU A 80 -13.38 1.32 -17.39
CA GLU A 80 -14.58 0.91 -18.13
C GLU A 80 -15.66 1.99 -18.15
N ALA A 81 -15.83 2.71 -17.04
CA ALA A 81 -16.78 3.82 -16.96
C ALA A 81 -16.34 5.05 -17.76
N GLY A 82 -15.06 5.16 -18.12
CA GLY A 82 -14.50 6.32 -18.83
C GLY A 82 -14.58 7.64 -18.05
N ASN A 83 -14.90 7.59 -16.74
CA ASN A 83 -15.08 8.77 -15.89
C ASN A 83 -13.78 9.17 -15.19
N TRP A 84 -12.71 9.33 -15.97
CA TRP A 84 -11.41 9.78 -15.50
C TRP A 84 -10.85 10.79 -16.51
N GLN A 85 -10.05 11.72 -16.02
CA GLN A 85 -9.42 12.78 -16.81
C GLN A 85 -7.91 12.66 -16.77
N ASP A 86 -7.35 12.37 -15.60
CA ASP A 86 -5.91 12.25 -15.43
C ASP A 86 -5.49 11.25 -14.34
N VAL A 87 -4.18 11.13 -14.14
CA VAL A 87 -3.56 10.18 -13.21
C VAL A 87 -4.05 10.34 -11.75
N ARG A 88 -4.55 11.51 -11.36
CA ARG A 88 -5.06 11.78 -10.01
C ARG A 88 -6.36 11.03 -9.73
N ASP A 89 -7.19 10.80 -10.74
CA ASP A 89 -8.43 10.03 -10.60
C ASP A 89 -8.11 8.56 -10.27
N PHE A 90 -7.10 7.99 -10.93
CA PHE A 90 -6.59 6.65 -10.62
C PHE A 90 -6.01 6.57 -9.21
N ALA A 91 -5.26 7.59 -8.78
CA ALA A 91 -4.73 7.64 -7.42
C ALA A 91 -5.84 7.67 -6.37
N LEU A 92 -6.90 8.45 -6.63
CA LEU A 92 -8.06 8.53 -5.76
C LEU A 92 -8.78 7.18 -5.67
N ALA A 93 -9.04 6.53 -6.81
CA ALA A 93 -9.66 5.21 -6.85
C ALA A 93 -8.81 4.16 -6.12
N TYR A 94 -7.52 4.08 -6.44
CA TYR A 94 -6.59 3.13 -5.84
C TYR A 94 -6.54 3.26 -4.31
N VAL A 95 -6.47 4.50 -3.80
CA VAL A 95 -6.47 4.75 -2.35
C VAL A 95 -7.84 4.45 -1.72
N ASN A 96 -8.94 4.83 -2.37
CA ASN A 96 -10.27 4.60 -1.80
C ASN A 96 -10.59 3.11 -1.66
N TRP A 97 -10.09 2.29 -2.58
CA TRP A 97 -10.30 0.86 -2.56
C TRP A 97 -9.25 0.14 -1.72
N GLY A 98 -7.98 0.52 -1.79
CA GLY A 98 -6.86 -0.17 -1.15
C GLY A 98 -6.32 0.43 0.15
N GLY A 99 -6.83 1.58 0.59
CA GLY A 99 -6.31 2.32 1.74
C GLY A 99 -6.78 1.84 3.10
N TYR A 100 -6.97 0.54 3.28
CA TYR A 100 -7.34 -0.05 4.57
C TYR A 100 -6.16 -0.82 5.15
N ALA A 101 -5.74 -0.46 6.35
CA ALA A 101 -4.59 -1.06 7.03
C ALA A 101 -4.96 -2.38 7.67
N TYR A 102 -4.05 -3.34 7.57
CA TYR A 102 -4.14 -4.65 8.21
C TYR A 102 -2.94 -4.86 9.11
N THR A 103 -3.20 -5.19 10.37
CA THR A 103 -2.18 -5.50 11.39
C THR A 103 -2.66 -6.69 12.21
N ARG A 104 -1.85 -7.16 13.16
CA ARG A 104 -2.29 -8.18 14.12
C ARG A 104 -3.50 -7.74 14.95
N SER A 105 -3.65 -6.43 15.19
CA SER A 105 -4.73 -5.85 15.99
C SER A 105 -5.85 -5.22 15.16
N GLU A 106 -5.68 -5.08 13.85
CA GLU A 106 -6.62 -4.37 12.98
C GLU A 106 -6.92 -5.13 11.70
N ASP A 107 -8.20 -5.29 11.43
CA ASP A 107 -8.73 -5.99 10.27
C ASP A 107 -9.39 -4.99 9.31
N GLY A 108 -8.58 -4.19 8.64
CA GLY A 108 -9.03 -3.23 7.62
C GLY A 108 -9.48 -1.89 8.17
N ALA A 109 -8.68 -1.26 9.03
CA ALA A 109 -8.94 0.09 9.50
C ALA A 109 -8.76 1.12 8.37
N ASP A 110 -9.63 2.14 8.34
CA ASP A 110 -9.51 3.22 7.35
C ASP A 110 -8.21 4.00 7.59
N ALA A 111 -7.26 3.83 6.69
CA ALA A 111 -5.92 4.38 6.75
C ALA A 111 -5.56 5.09 5.44
N ARG A 112 -6.56 5.63 4.73
CA ARG A 112 -6.36 6.22 3.40
C ARG A 112 -5.33 7.33 3.38
N GLU A 113 -5.33 8.19 4.41
CA GLU A 113 -4.32 9.25 4.57
C GLU A 113 -2.90 8.69 4.77
N ASP A 114 -2.77 7.62 5.57
CA ASP A 114 -1.49 6.95 5.79
C ASP A 114 -1.01 6.24 4.53
N PHE A 115 -1.93 5.61 3.79
CA PHE A 115 -1.63 4.96 2.52
C PHE A 115 -1.19 5.96 1.44
N ARG A 116 -1.85 7.13 1.33
CA ARG A 116 -1.38 8.23 0.45
C ARG A 116 0.04 8.65 0.81
N THR A 117 0.30 8.84 2.10
CA THR A 117 1.62 9.25 2.60
C THR A 117 2.68 8.22 2.25
N ALA A 118 2.39 6.93 2.47
CA ALA A 118 3.30 5.84 2.13
C ALA A 118 3.57 5.77 0.62
N LEU A 119 2.53 5.79 -0.22
CA LEU A 119 2.67 5.76 -1.69
C LEU A 119 3.52 6.92 -2.22
N ALA A 120 3.42 8.12 -1.63
CA ALA A 120 4.23 9.26 -2.03
C ALA A 120 5.75 9.06 -1.81
N THR A 121 6.14 8.13 -0.94
CA THR A 121 7.55 7.80 -0.66
C THR A 121 8.09 6.61 -1.47
N VAL A 122 7.22 5.85 -2.15
CA VAL A 122 7.61 4.64 -2.85
C VAL A 122 8.52 4.98 -4.04
N GLN A 123 9.67 4.32 -4.10
CA GLN A 123 10.65 4.47 -5.18
C GLN A 123 10.55 3.35 -6.22
N VAL A 124 10.08 2.17 -5.80
CA VAL A 124 10.00 0.97 -6.63
C VAL A 124 8.63 0.33 -6.46
N ALA A 125 7.94 0.08 -7.57
CA ALA A 125 6.71 -0.70 -7.63
C ALA A 125 7.02 -2.05 -8.30
N ALA A 126 6.83 -3.15 -7.55
CA ALA A 126 7.12 -4.50 -8.02
C ALA A 126 5.88 -5.39 -8.04
N LYS A 127 5.77 -6.24 -9.06
CA LYS A 127 4.77 -7.32 -9.13
C LYS A 127 5.42 -8.56 -9.76
N ASN A 128 5.13 -9.73 -9.21
CA ASN A 128 5.61 -11.00 -9.75
C ASN A 128 4.56 -11.60 -10.70
N GLN A 129 5.05 -12.28 -11.74
CA GLN A 129 4.34 -13.29 -12.51
C GLN A 129 4.81 -14.66 -12.02
N ASP A 130 3.87 -15.43 -11.52
CA ASP A 130 4.06 -16.70 -10.85
C ASP A 130 3.79 -17.91 -11.75
N ASN A 131 3.26 -17.69 -12.95
CA ASN A 131 2.89 -18.74 -13.89
C ASN A 131 3.03 -18.26 -15.36
N ARG A 132 2.96 -19.19 -16.33
CA ARG A 132 3.15 -18.89 -17.77
C ARG A 132 1.86 -18.89 -18.58
N GLU A 133 0.74 -19.23 -17.94
CA GLU A 133 -0.58 -19.36 -18.53
C GLU A 133 -1.22 -18.01 -18.84
N HIS A 134 -0.83 -16.97 -18.10
CA HIS A 134 -1.19 -15.59 -18.36
C HIS A 134 0.01 -14.65 -18.23
N ASP A 135 -0.09 -13.48 -18.83
CA ASP A 135 0.89 -12.40 -18.81
C ASP A 135 0.23 -11.05 -18.52
N LEU A 136 1.05 -10.00 -18.52
CA LEU A 136 0.64 -8.61 -18.27
C LEU A 136 -0.50 -8.12 -19.19
N PHE A 137 -0.64 -8.68 -20.39
CA PHE A 137 -1.63 -8.25 -21.39
C PHE A 137 -2.89 -9.11 -21.41
N THR A 138 -2.87 -10.27 -20.75
CA THR A 138 -3.96 -11.25 -20.80
C THR A 138 -4.72 -11.38 -19.49
N TYR A 139 -4.21 -10.81 -18.39
CA TYR A 139 -4.90 -10.79 -17.10
C TYR A 139 -4.96 -9.37 -16.49
N ASP A 140 -6.18 -8.89 -16.25
CA ASP A 140 -6.41 -7.49 -15.87
C ASP A 140 -5.86 -7.12 -14.48
N ASP A 141 -5.70 -8.08 -13.57
CA ASP A 141 -5.22 -7.82 -12.21
C ASP A 141 -3.83 -7.18 -12.20
N TYR A 142 -2.99 -7.47 -13.19
CA TYR A 142 -1.69 -6.81 -13.30
C TYR A 142 -1.84 -5.31 -13.53
N LEU A 143 -2.71 -4.90 -14.47
CA LEU A 143 -3.04 -3.50 -14.69
C LEU A 143 -3.66 -2.88 -13.44
N GLN A 144 -4.61 -3.57 -12.80
CA GLN A 144 -5.34 -3.04 -11.65
C GLN A 144 -4.44 -2.80 -10.44
N TYR A 145 -3.60 -3.76 -10.09
CA TYR A 145 -2.75 -3.67 -8.90
C TYR A 145 -1.41 -2.98 -9.19
N HIS A 146 -0.65 -3.46 -10.19
CA HIS A 146 0.68 -2.89 -10.48
C HIS A 146 0.57 -1.57 -11.23
N GLY A 147 -0.22 -1.53 -12.31
CA GLY A 147 -0.49 -0.29 -13.05
C GLY A 147 -1.17 0.78 -12.19
N GLY A 148 -2.17 0.37 -11.40
CA GLY A 148 -2.85 1.23 -10.42
C GLY A 148 -1.89 1.83 -9.38
N MET A 149 -1.01 1.01 -8.82
CA MET A 149 0.02 1.48 -7.88
C MET A 149 0.98 2.47 -8.54
N ILE A 150 1.48 2.19 -9.75
CA ILE A 150 2.38 3.07 -10.50
C ILE A 150 1.70 4.43 -10.76
N ALA A 151 0.43 4.42 -11.18
CA ALA A 151 -0.35 5.62 -11.39
C ALA A 151 -0.53 6.42 -10.09
N ALA A 152 -0.89 5.74 -9.00
CA ALA A 152 -1.06 6.38 -7.69
C ALA A 152 0.23 7.02 -7.18
N ILE A 153 1.37 6.31 -7.26
CA ILE A 153 2.68 6.85 -6.86
C ILE A 153 3.05 8.07 -7.71
N ARG A 154 2.87 7.99 -9.04
CA ARG A 154 3.14 9.11 -9.94
C ARG A 154 2.31 10.35 -9.59
N ALA A 155 1.03 10.17 -9.31
CA ALA A 155 0.14 11.27 -8.93
C ALA A 155 0.51 11.91 -7.59
N LEU A 156 0.88 11.09 -6.60
CA LEU A 156 1.13 11.55 -5.22
C LEU A 156 2.54 12.09 -5.01
N SER A 157 3.54 11.53 -5.70
CA SER A 157 4.95 11.96 -5.57
C SER A 157 5.41 12.93 -6.66
N GLY A 158 4.60 13.11 -7.72
CA GLY A 158 4.93 13.93 -8.88
C GLY A 158 5.91 13.29 -9.88
N LYS A 159 6.44 12.09 -9.58
CA LYS A 159 7.37 11.36 -10.46
C LYS A 159 7.01 9.86 -10.52
N PRO A 160 7.22 9.19 -11.67
CA PRO A 160 6.99 7.75 -11.73
C PRO A 160 8.01 6.98 -10.87
N PRO A 161 7.61 5.89 -10.21
CA PRO A 161 8.56 4.97 -9.58
C PRO A 161 9.30 4.14 -10.64
N LEU A 162 10.38 3.47 -10.24
CA LEU A 162 10.89 2.33 -11.00
C LEU A 162 9.85 1.21 -10.95
N ALA A 163 9.46 0.68 -12.10
CA ALA A 163 8.51 -0.41 -12.20
C ALA A 163 9.26 -1.69 -12.58
N TYR A 164 9.24 -2.69 -11.70
CA TYR A 164 9.82 -4.00 -11.95
C TYR A 164 8.77 -5.08 -12.00
N PHE A 165 9.01 -6.05 -12.88
CA PHE A 165 8.19 -7.22 -13.04
C PHE A 165 9.06 -8.45 -12.80
N GLY A 166 8.77 -9.19 -11.74
CA GLY A 166 9.53 -10.39 -11.37
C GLY A 166 9.01 -11.60 -12.14
N ASP A 167 9.89 -12.26 -12.90
CA ASP A 167 9.63 -13.57 -13.55
C ASP A 167 10.32 -14.64 -12.69
N SER A 168 9.52 -15.50 -12.06
CA SER A 168 9.98 -16.53 -11.11
C SER A 168 9.70 -17.95 -11.61
#